data_AF-A0A2D2DSY2-F1
#
_entry.id   AF-A0A2D2DSY2-F1
#
_cell.length_a   1.000
_cell.length_b   1.000
_cell.length_c   1.000
_cell.angle_alpha   90.00
_cell.angle_beta   90.00
_cell.angle_gamma   90.00
#
_symmetry.space_group_name_H-M   'P 1'
#
loop_
_entity.id
_entity.type
_entity.pdbx_description
1 polymer ?
#
loop_
_entity_poly.entity_id
_entity_poly.type
_entity_poly.pdbx_seq_one_letter_code
_entity_poly.pdbx_strand_id
1 'polypeptide(L)'
;MAPALAQTRAPSATADRLPSACTRPDWPPEARRYDLEGTTVLAYRIREWRIADVKVRKSSGWPILDAAAARTLQACKLKADPARPRESAVRSVDYVWATAGGPSARPQLHPGSCAASPLFSSFVPLDRTPTARDGVLVRFLTNGRGEPFNIRLEGRVTDTALAEHIRHYVQTCRFVAANAPGPKTDAVYGRVLLATPPPPNKSDMHIWQY
;
A
#
# COMPACT_ATOMS: atom_id res chain seq x y z
N MET A 1 17.87 -16.21 8.82
CA MET A 1 16.95 -15.50 7.90
C MET A 1 17.61 -14.19 7.52
N ALA A 2 17.81 -13.91 6.22
CA ALA A 2 18.36 -12.61 5.80
C ALA A 2 17.38 -11.49 6.18
N PRO A 3 17.86 -10.33 6.69
CA PRO A 3 16.98 -9.22 7.03
C PRO A 3 16.29 -8.71 5.76
N ALA A 4 14.96 -8.74 5.76
CA ALA A 4 14.17 -8.11 4.70
C ALA A 4 14.29 -6.59 4.85
N LEU A 5 15.04 -5.96 3.94
CA LEU A 5 15.26 -4.52 3.87
C LEU A 5 14.71 -3.99 2.55
N ALA A 6 14.19 -2.77 2.57
CA ALA A 6 13.99 -2.05 1.31
C ALA A 6 15.36 -1.66 0.74
N GLN A 7 15.51 -1.85 -0.55
CA GLN A 7 16.69 -1.40 -1.28
C GLN A 7 16.27 -0.20 -2.12
N THR A 8 17.05 0.87 -2.17
CA THR A 8 16.84 1.85 -3.23
C THR A 8 17.07 1.19 -4.57
N ARG A 9 16.24 1.51 -5.58
CA ARG A 9 16.59 1.17 -6.96
C ARG A 9 17.98 1.76 -7.24
N ALA A 10 18.84 1.01 -7.92
CA ALA A 10 20.20 1.47 -8.20
C ALA A 10 20.15 2.92 -8.73
N PRO A 11 20.79 3.88 -8.05
CA PRO A 11 20.72 5.27 -8.48
C PRO A 11 21.36 5.39 -9.86
N SER A 12 20.87 6.33 -10.68
CA SER A 12 21.58 6.72 -11.89
C SER A 12 23.01 7.14 -11.55
N ALA A 13 23.98 6.86 -12.44
CA ALA A 13 25.40 7.15 -12.21
C ALA A 13 25.69 8.64 -11.90
N THR A 14 24.75 9.53 -12.18
CA THR A 14 24.80 10.98 -12.01
C THR A 14 24.12 11.49 -10.73
N ALA A 15 23.46 10.64 -9.95
CA ALA A 15 22.81 11.06 -8.72
C ALA A 15 23.84 11.25 -7.60
N ASP A 16 23.84 12.44 -6.98
CA ASP A 16 24.50 12.70 -5.71
C ASP A 16 24.11 11.61 -4.71
N ARG A 17 25.08 10.78 -4.31
CA ARG A 17 24.82 9.65 -3.42
C ARG A 17 24.49 10.16 -2.03
N LEU A 18 23.23 10.01 -1.63
CA LEU A 18 22.86 10.03 -0.22
C LEU A 18 23.67 8.96 0.54
N PRO A 19 24.01 9.20 1.82
CA PRO A 19 24.62 8.17 2.65
C PRO A 19 23.75 6.90 2.66
N SER A 20 24.38 5.73 2.73
CA SER A 20 23.66 4.45 2.69
C SER A 20 22.63 4.29 3.81
N ALA A 21 22.87 4.92 4.96
CA ALA A 21 21.92 4.96 6.08
C ALA A 21 20.60 5.69 5.71
N CYS A 22 20.63 6.55 4.71
CA CYS A 22 19.46 7.29 4.23
C CYS A 22 18.74 6.57 3.09
N THR A 23 19.33 5.51 2.52
CA THR A 23 18.83 4.80 1.34
C THR A 23 18.45 3.33 1.65
N ARG A 24 18.43 2.94 2.92
CA ARG A 24 18.03 1.59 3.36
C ARG A 24 17.09 1.68 4.57
N PRO A 25 15.81 1.99 4.35
CA PRO A 25 14.83 2.05 5.41
C PRO A 25 14.56 0.63 5.94
N ASP A 26 14.36 0.53 7.25
CA ASP A 26 13.88 -0.71 7.86
C ASP A 26 12.50 -1.05 7.31
N TRP A 27 12.31 -2.30 6.89
CA TRP A 27 11.01 -2.79 6.49
C TRP A 27 10.09 -2.85 7.72
N PRO A 28 8.97 -2.11 7.77
CA PRO A 28 8.10 -2.10 8.95
C PRO A 28 7.64 -3.52 9.31
N PRO A 29 7.68 -3.93 10.61
CA PRO A 29 7.29 -5.28 11.02
C PRO A 29 5.88 -5.68 10.54
N GLU A 30 4.93 -4.76 10.61
CA GLU A 30 3.58 -5.00 10.09
C GLU A 30 3.60 -5.17 8.57
N ALA A 31 4.29 -4.32 7.82
CA ALA A 31 4.39 -4.48 6.38
C ALA A 31 5.05 -5.82 5.99
N ARG A 32 6.02 -6.31 6.77
CA ARG A 32 6.58 -7.65 6.59
C ARG A 32 5.56 -8.75 6.88
N ARG A 33 4.72 -8.60 7.90
CA ARG A 33 3.71 -9.63 8.24
C ARG A 33 2.72 -9.89 7.11
N TYR A 34 2.37 -8.86 6.35
CA TYR A 34 1.45 -8.97 5.20
C TYR A 34 2.19 -9.06 3.85
N ASP A 35 3.52 -9.24 3.88
CA ASP A 35 4.38 -9.25 2.71
C ASP A 35 4.12 -8.08 1.76
N LEU A 36 3.98 -6.86 2.29
CA LEU A 36 3.69 -5.69 1.47
C LEU A 36 4.91 -5.30 0.65
N GLU A 37 4.78 -5.44 -0.67
CA GLU A 37 5.82 -5.13 -1.65
C GLU A 37 5.40 -3.98 -2.57
N GLY A 38 6.40 -3.29 -3.11
CA GLY A 38 6.18 -2.21 -4.06
C GLY A 38 7.33 -1.21 -4.12
N THR A 39 7.02 -0.04 -4.64
CA THR A 39 7.93 1.09 -4.76
C THR A 39 7.32 2.35 -4.16
N THR A 40 8.12 3.07 -3.39
CA THR A 40 7.84 4.43 -2.93
C THR A 40 8.85 5.37 -3.57
N VAL A 41 8.37 6.42 -4.25
CA VAL A 41 9.22 7.48 -4.79
C VAL A 41 8.99 8.74 -3.99
N LEU A 42 10.05 9.28 -3.41
CA LEU A 42 10.03 10.53 -2.66
C LEU A 42 10.72 11.64 -3.45
N ALA A 43 10.12 12.82 -3.46
CA ALA A 43 10.81 14.07 -3.78
C ALA A 43 11.28 14.74 -2.48
N TYR A 44 12.43 15.40 -2.53
CA TYR A 44 13.00 16.13 -1.39
C TYR A 44 13.92 17.26 -1.86
N ARG A 45 14.32 18.12 -0.93
CA ARG A 45 15.40 19.11 -1.11
C ARG A 45 16.40 18.98 0.03
N ILE A 46 17.60 19.50 -0.18
CA ILE A 46 18.57 19.74 0.89
C ILE A 46 18.50 21.22 1.22
N ARG A 47 18.35 21.55 2.51
CA ARG A 47 18.42 22.90 3.06
C ARG A 47 19.32 22.90 4.28
N GLU A 48 20.37 23.70 4.24
CA GLU A 48 21.38 23.79 5.29
C GLU A 48 21.92 22.40 5.71
N TRP A 49 22.29 21.58 4.71
CA TRP A 49 22.80 20.21 4.92
C TRP A 49 21.81 19.27 5.62
N ARG A 50 20.51 19.57 5.56
CA ARG A 50 19.44 18.70 6.07
C ARG A 50 18.44 18.39 4.98
N ILE A 51 17.83 17.22 5.07
CA ILE A 51 16.71 16.85 4.21
C ILE A 51 15.49 17.69 4.60
N ALA A 52 14.86 18.30 3.60
CA ALA A 52 13.67 19.14 3.72
C ALA A 52 12.66 18.82 2.61
N ASP A 53 11.42 19.31 2.78
CA ASP A 53 10.34 19.25 1.79
C ASP A 53 10.06 17.83 1.23
N VAL A 54 10.17 16.81 2.09
CA VAL A 54 9.94 15.42 1.70
C VAL A 54 8.47 15.20 1.34
N LYS A 55 8.21 14.75 0.11
CA LYS A 55 6.87 14.49 -0.43
C LYS A 55 6.84 13.17 -1.18
N VAL A 56 5.80 12.38 -0.99
CA VAL A 56 5.55 11.18 -1.81
C VAL A 56 5.14 11.63 -3.21
N ARG A 57 5.89 11.20 -4.23
CA ARG A 57 5.58 11.43 -5.65
C ARG A 57 4.86 10.26 -6.29
N LYS A 58 5.21 9.04 -5.88
CA LYS A 58 4.60 7.80 -6.34
C LYS A 58 4.55 6.81 -5.19
N SER A 59 3.42 6.13 -5.06
CA SER A 59 3.17 5.07 -4.08
C SER A 59 2.70 3.83 -4.81
N SER A 60 2.94 2.67 -4.21
CA SER A 60 2.33 1.40 -4.64
C SER A 60 1.03 1.08 -3.89
N GLY A 61 0.48 2.05 -3.16
CA GLY A 61 -0.78 1.93 -2.43
C GLY A 61 -0.62 1.59 -0.95
N TRP A 62 0.61 1.60 -0.41
CA TRP A 62 0.90 1.21 0.98
C TRP A 62 1.38 2.40 1.83
N PRO A 63 0.50 3.10 2.56
CA PRO A 63 0.87 4.24 3.40
C PRO A 63 1.96 3.92 4.43
N ILE A 64 1.98 2.67 4.94
CA ILE A 64 2.99 2.22 5.90
C ILE A 64 4.41 2.21 5.31
N LEU A 65 4.55 1.83 4.03
CA LEU A 65 5.82 1.84 3.31
C LEU A 65 6.25 3.27 2.99
N ASP A 66 5.30 4.09 2.55
CA ASP A 66 5.55 5.50 2.24
C ASP A 66 6.04 6.27 3.48
N ALA A 67 5.38 6.06 4.61
CA ALA A 67 5.77 6.67 5.87
C ALA A 67 7.15 6.17 6.35
N ALA A 68 7.49 4.90 6.13
CA ALA A 68 8.80 4.36 6.51
C ALA A 68 9.94 4.95 5.67
N ALA A 69 9.76 5.07 4.35
CA ALA A 69 10.69 5.77 3.48
C ALA A 69 10.85 7.24 3.88
N ALA A 70 9.74 7.95 4.11
CA ALA A 70 9.77 9.37 4.45
C ALA A 70 10.50 9.62 5.78
N ARG A 71 10.20 8.84 6.82
CA ARG A 71 10.88 8.93 8.13
C ARG A 71 12.37 8.68 8.01
N THR A 72 12.78 7.66 7.26
CA THR A 72 14.20 7.33 7.07
C THR A 72 14.93 8.45 6.36
N LEU A 73 14.33 8.99 5.29
CA LEU A 73 14.92 10.10 4.54
C LEU A 73 15.00 11.38 5.40
N GLN A 74 13.97 11.70 6.18
CA GLN A 74 13.96 12.87 7.08
C GLN A 74 14.97 12.75 8.22
N ALA A 75 15.20 11.54 8.74
CA ALA A 75 16.20 11.28 9.78
C ALA A 75 17.65 11.32 9.25
N CYS A 76 17.84 11.38 7.94
CA CYS A 76 19.15 11.42 7.30
C CYS A 76 19.96 12.63 7.77
N LYS A 77 21.16 12.36 8.30
CA LYS A 77 22.14 13.39 8.64
C LYS A 77 23.16 13.50 7.50
N LEU A 78 23.22 14.65 6.86
CA LEU A 78 24.26 14.93 5.87
C LEU A 78 25.44 15.61 6.57
N LYS A 79 26.65 15.35 6.07
CA LYS A 79 27.82 16.11 6.49
C LYS A 79 27.74 17.50 5.86
N ALA A 80 28.03 18.53 6.65
CA ALA A 80 28.18 19.87 6.11
C ALA A 80 29.37 19.90 5.15
N ASP A 81 29.15 20.51 3.98
CA ASP A 81 30.18 20.63 2.94
C ASP A 81 30.16 22.08 2.42
N PRO A 82 31.07 22.95 2.89
CA PRO A 82 31.06 24.36 2.51
C PRO A 82 31.33 24.58 1.01
N ALA A 83 31.81 23.57 0.27
CA ALA A 83 32.01 23.65 -1.17
C ALA A 83 30.72 23.45 -1.98
N ARG A 84 29.64 22.98 -1.34
CA ARG A 84 28.35 22.73 -2.00
C ARG A 84 27.33 23.84 -1.64
N PRO A 85 26.28 24.07 -2.47
CA PRO A 85 25.21 25.00 -2.15
C PRO A 85 24.40 24.57 -0.91
N ARG A 86 24.03 25.53 -0.06
CA ARG A 86 23.20 25.29 1.13
C ARG A 86 21.76 24.90 0.80
N GLU A 87 21.27 25.22 -0.40
CA GLU A 87 19.97 24.78 -0.91
C GLU A 87 20.13 24.02 -2.22
N SER A 88 19.42 22.91 -2.36
CA SER A 88 19.39 22.13 -3.60
C SER A 88 18.09 22.33 -4.37
N ALA A 89 18.14 22.11 -5.69
CA ALA A 89 16.95 21.81 -6.48
C ALA A 89 16.19 20.58 -5.91
N VAL A 90 14.93 20.41 -6.33
CA VAL A 90 14.15 19.21 -5.98
C VAL A 90 14.85 17.98 -6.57
N ARG A 91 15.06 16.98 -5.72
CA ARG A 91 15.64 15.68 -6.05
C ARG A 91 14.63 14.58 -5.79
N SER A 92 14.89 13.39 -6.29
CA SER A 92 14.06 12.20 -6.07
C SER A 92 14.88 10.99 -5.65
N VAL A 93 14.25 10.09 -4.89
CA VAL A 93 14.80 8.80 -4.49
C VAL A 93 13.71 7.72 -4.51
N ASP A 94 14.07 6.56 -5.01
CA ASP A 94 13.17 5.42 -5.22
C ASP A 94 13.51 4.30 -4.25
N TYR A 95 12.59 3.95 -3.35
CA TYR A 95 12.70 2.80 -2.45
C TYR A 95 11.91 1.62 -3.00
N VAL A 96 12.57 0.46 -3.13
CA VAL A 96 11.98 -0.80 -3.57
C VAL A 96 11.86 -1.74 -2.37
N TRP A 97 10.63 -2.14 -2.07
CA TRP A 97 10.24 -3.07 -1.02
C TRP A 97 9.97 -4.42 -1.68
N ALA A 98 10.90 -5.36 -1.56
CA ALA A 98 10.80 -6.66 -2.20
C ALA A 98 11.51 -7.72 -1.37
N THR A 99 10.91 -8.91 -1.28
CA THR A 99 11.55 -10.07 -0.67
C THR A 99 12.62 -10.65 -1.59
N ALA A 100 13.67 -11.26 -1.01
CA ALA A 100 14.78 -11.83 -1.78
C ALA A 100 14.39 -13.10 -2.58
N GLY A 101 13.25 -13.72 -2.25
CA GLY A 101 12.78 -14.98 -2.86
C GLY A 101 11.93 -14.82 -4.11
N GLY A 102 11.77 -13.59 -4.62
CA GLY A 102 10.84 -13.30 -5.72
C GLY A 102 9.38 -13.17 -5.27
N PRO A 103 8.42 -13.06 -6.20
CA PRO A 103 7.01 -12.87 -5.87
C PRO A 103 6.48 -13.98 -4.96
N SER A 104 5.81 -13.60 -3.88
CA SER A 104 5.22 -14.57 -2.95
C SER A 104 4.02 -15.27 -3.60
N ALA A 105 3.94 -16.59 -3.40
CA ALA A 105 2.83 -17.43 -3.82
C ALA A 105 1.66 -17.28 -2.82
N ARG A 106 0.80 -16.29 -3.10
CA ARG A 106 -0.32 -15.86 -2.23
C ARG A 106 -1.60 -16.68 -2.40
N PRO A 107 -2.40 -16.86 -1.34
CA PRO A 107 -3.69 -17.53 -1.43
C PRO A 107 -4.57 -16.92 -2.52
N GLN A 108 -5.25 -17.78 -3.27
CA GLN A 108 -6.12 -17.40 -4.40
C GLN A 108 -7.58 -17.40 -3.95
N LEU A 109 -8.36 -16.41 -4.38
CA LEU A 109 -9.78 -16.37 -4.08
C LEU A 109 -10.48 -17.59 -4.71
N HIS A 110 -11.21 -18.36 -3.91
CA HIS A 110 -12.13 -19.37 -4.44
C HIS A 110 -13.26 -18.64 -5.17
N PRO A 111 -13.47 -18.89 -6.48
CA PRO A 111 -14.51 -18.22 -7.25
C PRO A 111 -15.90 -18.36 -6.59
N GLY A 112 -16.65 -17.26 -6.51
CA GLY A 112 -18.01 -17.25 -5.96
C GLY A 112 -18.13 -17.48 -4.45
N SER A 113 -17.02 -17.51 -3.71
CA SER A 113 -17.04 -17.80 -2.27
C SER A 113 -17.48 -16.63 -1.38
N CYS A 114 -17.29 -15.40 -1.83
CA CYS A 114 -17.77 -14.23 -1.10
C CYS A 114 -19.30 -14.20 -1.13
N ALA A 115 -19.94 -13.93 0.01
CA ALA A 115 -21.40 -13.82 0.08
C ALA A 115 -21.90 -12.62 -0.75
N ALA A 116 -23.09 -12.74 -1.32
CA ALA A 116 -23.72 -11.62 -2.03
C ALA A 116 -23.96 -10.45 -1.08
N SER A 117 -23.82 -9.21 -1.59
CA SER A 117 -24.02 -7.99 -0.82
C SER A 117 -24.65 -6.90 -1.69
N PRO A 118 -25.60 -6.11 -1.16
CA PRO A 118 -26.07 -4.91 -1.85
C PRO A 118 -25.05 -3.76 -1.80
N LEU A 119 -24.08 -3.80 -0.87
CA LEU A 119 -23.07 -2.75 -0.70
C LEU A 119 -21.82 -2.98 -1.54
N PHE A 120 -21.54 -4.24 -1.91
CA PHE A 120 -20.27 -4.63 -2.54
C PHE A 120 -20.53 -5.44 -3.80
N SER A 121 -19.89 -5.06 -4.90
CA SER A 121 -20.02 -5.77 -6.17
C SER A 121 -19.10 -7.00 -6.22
N SER A 122 -17.87 -6.88 -5.74
CA SER A 122 -16.90 -7.99 -5.71
C SER A 122 -15.68 -7.69 -4.83
N PHE A 123 -14.92 -8.73 -4.51
CA PHE A 123 -13.52 -8.62 -4.09
C PHE A 123 -12.61 -8.97 -5.27
N VAL A 124 -11.71 -8.05 -5.63
CA VAL A 124 -10.73 -8.23 -6.69
C VAL A 124 -9.36 -8.51 -6.06
N PRO A 125 -8.88 -9.77 -6.07
CA PRO A 125 -7.59 -10.10 -5.49
C PRO A 125 -6.45 -9.43 -6.27
N LEU A 126 -5.39 -9.04 -5.55
CA LEU A 126 -4.18 -8.42 -6.08
C LEU A 126 -4.35 -7.04 -6.74
N ASP A 127 -5.55 -6.47 -6.76
CA ASP A 127 -5.74 -5.07 -7.10
C ASP A 127 -5.19 -4.17 -5.97
N ARG A 128 -4.23 -3.30 -6.32
CA ARG A 128 -3.57 -2.36 -5.40
C ARG A 128 -4.02 -0.91 -5.62
N THR A 129 -5.06 -0.70 -6.40
CA THR A 129 -5.61 0.64 -6.62
C THR A 129 -5.97 1.25 -5.27
N PRO A 130 -5.46 2.45 -4.93
CA PRO A 130 -5.73 3.07 -3.64
C PRO A 130 -7.22 3.19 -3.36
N THR A 131 -7.57 3.15 -2.08
CA THR A 131 -8.94 3.41 -1.61
C THR A 131 -9.47 4.72 -2.17
N ALA A 132 -10.64 4.65 -2.80
CA ALA A 132 -11.33 5.74 -3.46
C ALA A 132 -12.84 5.51 -3.41
N ARG A 133 -13.61 6.34 -4.11
CA ARG A 133 -15.09 6.32 -4.09
C ARG A 133 -15.73 5.01 -4.59
N ASP A 134 -15.00 4.25 -5.40
CA ASP A 134 -15.46 3.05 -6.09
C ASP A 134 -14.93 1.75 -5.47
N GLY A 135 -14.06 1.84 -4.47
CA GLY A 135 -13.54 0.65 -3.82
C GLY A 135 -12.48 0.93 -2.75
N VAL A 136 -12.36 -0.02 -1.84
CA VAL A 136 -11.45 0.05 -0.69
C VAL A 136 -10.37 -1.00 -0.84
N LEU A 137 -9.11 -0.56 -0.79
CA LEU A 137 -7.96 -1.46 -0.71
C LEU A 137 -7.90 -2.09 0.68
N VAL A 138 -7.78 -3.40 0.72
CA VAL A 138 -7.68 -4.18 1.95
C VAL A 138 -6.49 -5.12 1.91
N ARG A 139 -5.97 -5.44 3.09
CA ARG A 139 -5.02 -6.55 3.31
C ARG A 139 -5.46 -7.38 4.49
N PHE A 140 -5.14 -8.66 4.47
CA PHE A 140 -5.51 -9.62 5.51
C PHE A 140 -4.63 -10.85 5.42
N LEU A 141 -4.85 -11.77 6.35
CA LEU A 141 -4.19 -13.06 6.42
C LEU A 141 -5.24 -14.16 6.26
N THR A 142 -4.86 -15.35 5.79
CA THR A 142 -5.74 -16.51 5.70
C THR A 142 -5.27 -17.61 6.64
N ASN A 143 -6.18 -18.25 7.38
CA ASN A 143 -5.82 -19.41 8.20
C ASN A 143 -5.70 -20.68 7.33
N GLY A 144 -5.39 -21.83 7.95
CA GLY A 144 -5.28 -23.12 7.23
C GLY A 144 -6.57 -23.61 6.57
N ARG A 145 -7.73 -22.99 6.87
CA ARG A 145 -9.02 -23.26 6.23
C ARG A 145 -9.34 -22.27 5.09
N GLY A 146 -8.44 -21.33 4.80
CA GLY A 146 -8.67 -20.31 3.79
C GLY A 146 -9.56 -19.16 4.25
N GLU A 147 -9.76 -18.99 5.56
CA GLU A 147 -10.64 -17.96 6.12
C GLU A 147 -9.85 -16.67 6.40
N PRO A 148 -10.34 -15.50 5.97
CA PRO A 148 -9.69 -14.22 6.25
C PRO A 148 -9.74 -13.82 7.73
N PHE A 149 -8.61 -13.35 8.25
CA PHE A 149 -8.49 -12.76 9.59
C PHE A 149 -7.49 -11.59 9.58
N ASN A 150 -7.47 -10.81 10.67
CA ASN A 150 -6.62 -9.61 10.80
C ASN A 150 -6.77 -8.65 9.61
N ILE A 151 -8.01 -8.38 9.21
CA ILE A 151 -8.31 -7.52 8.07
C ILE A 151 -7.91 -6.07 8.41
N ARG A 152 -7.29 -5.39 7.45
CA ARG A 152 -6.90 -3.98 7.51
C ARG A 152 -7.41 -3.29 6.25
N LEU A 153 -8.03 -2.14 6.44
CA LEU A 153 -8.45 -1.26 5.36
C LEU A 153 -7.35 -0.22 5.19
N GLU A 154 -6.95 0.01 3.95
CA GLU A 154 -5.91 0.98 3.60
C GLU A 154 -6.53 2.31 3.20
N GLY A 155 -5.80 3.40 3.42
CA GLY A 155 -6.26 4.74 3.11
C GLY A 155 -7.32 5.26 4.09
N ARG A 156 -8.02 6.32 3.70
CA ARG A 156 -8.98 7.03 4.56
C ARG A 156 -10.39 6.46 4.34
N VAL A 157 -10.85 5.62 5.26
CA VAL A 157 -12.24 5.17 5.38
C VAL A 157 -12.81 5.77 6.65
N THR A 158 -13.60 6.84 6.53
CA THR A 158 -14.14 7.59 7.68
C THR A 158 -15.47 7.04 8.19
N ASP A 159 -16.22 6.35 7.34
CA ASP A 159 -17.47 5.71 7.72
C ASP A 159 -17.16 4.38 8.43
N THR A 160 -17.41 4.35 9.73
CA THR A 160 -17.16 3.19 10.60
C THR A 160 -18.11 2.04 10.30
N ALA A 161 -19.36 2.32 9.92
CA ALA A 161 -20.31 1.29 9.54
C ALA A 161 -19.91 0.63 8.22
N LEU A 162 -19.50 1.43 7.23
CA LEU A 162 -18.95 0.89 5.98
C LEU A 162 -17.70 0.05 6.22
N ALA A 163 -16.80 0.51 7.09
CA ALA A 163 -15.59 -0.23 7.44
C ALA A 163 -15.88 -1.61 8.02
N GLU A 164 -16.84 -1.72 8.94
CA GLU A 164 -17.26 -3.00 9.52
C GLU A 164 -17.95 -3.90 8.50
N HIS A 165 -18.81 -3.36 7.63
CA HIS A 165 -19.41 -4.12 6.53
C HIS A 165 -18.35 -4.70 5.58
N ILE A 166 -17.30 -3.93 5.26
CA ILE A 166 -16.19 -4.40 4.42
C ILE A 166 -15.46 -5.57 5.10
N ARG A 167 -15.18 -5.47 6.40
CA ARG A 167 -14.53 -6.57 7.15
C ARG A 167 -15.40 -7.82 7.11
N HIS A 168 -16.68 -7.67 7.40
CA HIS A 168 -17.62 -8.79 7.40
C HIS A 168 -17.74 -9.43 6.02
N TYR A 169 -17.86 -8.63 4.95
CA TYR A 169 -17.89 -9.11 3.58
C TYR A 169 -16.64 -9.92 3.24
N VAL A 170 -15.44 -9.41 3.54
CA VAL A 170 -14.18 -10.14 3.30
C VAL A 170 -14.14 -11.45 4.09
N GLN A 171 -14.63 -11.49 5.33
CA GLN A 171 -14.70 -12.73 6.14
C GLN A 171 -15.57 -13.84 5.52
N THR A 172 -16.52 -13.48 4.64
CA THR A 172 -17.34 -14.48 3.93
C THR A 172 -16.58 -15.17 2.81
N CYS A 173 -15.58 -14.51 2.23
CA CYS A 173 -14.77 -15.07 1.14
C CYS A 173 -13.96 -16.29 1.62
N ARG A 174 -13.61 -17.18 0.69
CA ARG A 174 -12.72 -18.31 0.93
C ARG A 174 -11.54 -18.28 -0.02
N PHE A 175 -10.37 -18.66 0.50
CA PHE A 175 -9.12 -18.65 -0.23
C PHE A 175 -8.50 -20.04 -0.25
N VAL A 176 -7.94 -20.43 -1.39
CA VAL A 176 -7.23 -21.69 -1.57
C VAL A 176 -5.74 -21.43 -1.68
N ALA A 177 -4.93 -22.44 -1.39
CA ALA A 177 -3.48 -22.34 -1.53
C ALA A 177 -3.09 -21.96 -2.96
N ALA A 178 -2.11 -21.07 -3.10
CA ALA A 178 -1.64 -20.65 -4.40
C ALA A 178 -1.02 -21.83 -5.17
N ASN A 179 -1.44 -22.01 -6.43
CA ASN A 179 -0.73 -22.86 -7.38
C ASN A 179 0.35 -22.08 -8.16
N ALA A 180 1.06 -21.19 -7.46
CA ALA A 180 2.14 -20.38 -8.02
C ALA A 180 3.50 -20.81 -7.44
N PRO A 181 4.60 -20.69 -8.22
CA PRO A 181 5.96 -20.86 -7.72
C PRO A 181 6.34 -19.70 -6.79
N GLY A 182 7.34 -19.93 -5.94
CA GLY A 182 7.87 -18.92 -5.01
C GLY A 182 7.54 -19.19 -3.55
N PRO A 183 8.04 -18.35 -2.63
CA PRO A 183 7.79 -18.49 -1.20
C PRO A 183 6.29 -18.45 -0.90
N LYS A 184 5.78 -19.44 -0.17
CA LYS A 184 4.38 -19.46 0.26
C LYS A 184 4.16 -18.39 1.33
N THR A 185 3.00 -17.76 1.28
CA THR A 185 2.53 -16.79 2.28
C THR A 185 1.06 -17.03 2.57
N ASP A 186 0.61 -16.58 3.73
CA ASP A 186 -0.81 -16.48 4.11
C ASP A 186 -1.38 -15.08 3.88
N ALA A 187 -0.57 -14.12 3.42
CA ALA A 187 -0.97 -12.74 3.23
C ALA A 187 -1.65 -12.49 1.89
N VAL A 188 -2.82 -11.87 1.95
CA VAL A 188 -3.61 -11.48 0.79
C VAL A 188 -3.87 -9.99 0.83
N TYR A 189 -3.94 -9.38 -0.34
CA TYR A 189 -4.50 -8.05 -0.52
C TYR A 189 -5.35 -8.02 -1.77
N GLY A 190 -6.19 -7.00 -1.86
CA GLY A 190 -7.05 -6.76 -3.00
C GLY A 190 -8.00 -5.61 -2.73
N ARG A 191 -8.95 -5.41 -3.63
CA ARG A 191 -9.90 -4.31 -3.55
C ARG A 191 -11.31 -4.83 -3.38
N VAL A 192 -12.02 -4.32 -2.38
CA VAL A 192 -13.47 -4.50 -2.25
C VAL A 192 -14.13 -3.39 -3.06
N LEU A 193 -14.79 -3.74 -4.15
CA LEU A 193 -15.48 -2.79 -5.01
C LEU A 193 -16.85 -2.46 -4.43
N LEU A 194 -17.13 -1.16 -4.31
CA LEU A 194 -18.42 -0.69 -3.82
C LEU A 194 -19.47 -0.85 -4.93
N ALA A 195 -20.69 -1.22 -4.55
CA ALA A 195 -21.80 -1.20 -5.48
C ALA A 195 -22.12 0.25 -5.85
N THR A 196 -22.27 0.54 -7.14
CA THR A 196 -22.83 1.83 -7.57
C THR A 196 -24.28 1.87 -7.08
N PRO A 197 -24.71 2.92 -6.37
CA PRO A 197 -26.12 3.05 -6.04
C PRO A 197 -26.94 3.06 -7.34
N PRO A 198 -28.12 2.42 -7.36
CA PRO A 198 -29.00 2.53 -8.51
C PRO A 198 -29.32 4.01 -8.76
N PRO A 199 -29.49 4.46 -10.02
CA PRO A 199 -29.92 5.82 -10.29
C PRO A 199 -31.24 6.10 -9.56
N PRO A 200 -31.47 7.32 -9.04
CA PRO A 200 -32.72 7.66 -8.37
C PRO A 200 -33.90 7.39 -9.31
N ASN A 201 -34.98 6.85 -8.76
CA ASN A 201 -36.18 6.54 -9.52
C ASN A 201 -36.83 7.85 -9.98
N LYS A 202 -37.28 7.94 -11.25
CA LYS A 202 -37.93 9.15 -11.80
C LYS A 202 -39.18 9.57 -11.01
N SER A 203 -39.75 8.66 -10.24
CA SER A 203 -40.91 8.89 -9.37
C SER A 203 -40.65 9.86 -8.21
N ASP A 204 -39.39 10.04 -7.78
CA ASP A 204 -39.02 10.94 -6.67
C ASP A 204 -38.77 12.39 -7.12
N MET A 205 -38.91 12.68 -8.41
CA MET A 205 -38.60 13.99 -9.00
C MET A 205 -39.81 14.94 -9.10
N HIS A 206 -40.96 14.58 -8.53
CA HIS A 206 -42.21 15.36 -8.62
C HIS A 206 -42.68 16.04 -7.33
N ILE A 207 -41.86 16.03 -6.27
CA ILE A 207 -42.17 16.79 -5.06
C ILE A 207 -41.16 17.93 -5.00
N TRP A 208 -41.52 19.11 -5.51
CA TRP A 208 -41.05 20.47 -5.18
C TRP A 208 -41.43 21.42 -6.33
N GLN A 209 -42.72 21.64 -6.52
CA GLN A 209 -43.25 22.85 -7.15
C GLN A 209 -44.45 23.31 -6.35
N TYR A 210 -44.22 24.18 -5.36
CA TYR A 210 -45.15 25.21 -4.90
C TYR A 210 -44.33 26.35 -4.29
#